data_AF-A0A353XZV7-F1
#
_entry.id   AF-A0A353XZV7-F1
#
_cell.length_a   1.000
_cell.length_b   1.000
_cell.length_c   1.000
_cell.angle_alpha   90.00
_cell.angle_beta   90.00
_cell.angle_gamma   90.00
#
_symmetry.space_group_name_H-M   'P 1'
#
loop_
_entity.id
_entity.type
_entity.pdbx_description
1 polymer ?
#
loop_
_entity_poly.entity_id
_entity_poly.type
_entity_poly.pdbx_seq_one_letter_code
_entity_poly.pdbx_strand_id
1 'polypeptide(L)'
;DIHMDAGGLDFSCVTCHVGEGHEWAGSRYQMTVNDKVGTGKPGMPREVASCESCHGSKPHDIVSITGNKLNSHTSKVACETCHIPAIAKGGVATEVEWDWRTMGKLKDGEGFKLKEYTQGDGKHRATYKSIKGDFKYTENLEPVYAWFDGVMHYTTIDTKFDPAIGPVDINSFSGSADDPDSRIYPFKRMKTFQPYDKGNNTLVYMELWGDTDSALWGNYDFAKSIKAGMEKFNLPYSGEWGFVETHSYWPINHMVAPKESALACNECHSGEGRLKHIDGVYMPATGKNRWLDIIGLLIILGTLAGVLGHAAIRGIATKRRRS
;
A
#
# COMPACT_ATOMS: atom_id res chain seq x y z
N ASP A 1 -16.75 -2.11 3.29
CA ASP A 1 -16.02 -0.90 3.72
C ASP A 1 -16.97 -0.18 4.65
N ILE A 2 -16.57 0.22 5.85
CA ILE A 2 -17.52 0.82 6.80
C ILE A 2 -18.16 2.12 6.29
N HIS A 3 -17.49 2.85 5.39
CA HIS A 3 -18.01 4.09 4.84
C HIS A 3 -19.02 3.84 3.71
N MET A 4 -18.74 2.85 2.85
CA MET A 4 -19.54 2.54 1.66
C MET A 4 -20.45 1.32 1.84
N ASP A 5 -20.66 0.85 3.08
CA ASP A 5 -21.57 -0.26 3.34
C ASP A 5 -23.01 0.19 3.14
N ALA A 6 -23.72 -0.46 2.20
CA ALA A 6 -25.12 -0.18 1.89
C ALA A 6 -26.07 -0.47 3.07
N GLY A 7 -25.66 -1.33 4.00
CA GLY A 7 -26.38 -1.55 5.27
C GLY A 7 -26.05 -0.53 6.37
N GLY A 8 -25.12 0.41 6.10
CA GLY A 8 -24.58 1.34 7.08
C GLY A 8 -24.61 2.78 6.58
N LEU A 9 -23.43 3.39 6.43
CA LEU A 9 -23.29 4.80 6.03
C LEU A 9 -23.63 5.05 4.54
N ASP A 10 -23.52 4.02 3.70
CA ASP A 10 -23.85 4.04 2.26
C ASP A 10 -23.26 5.26 1.51
N PHE A 11 -22.02 5.64 1.82
CA PHE A 11 -21.38 6.77 1.16
C PHE A 11 -21.12 6.46 -0.32
N SER A 12 -21.54 7.40 -1.17
CA SER A 12 -21.07 7.48 -2.55
C SER A 12 -19.63 8.01 -2.62
N CYS A 13 -18.93 7.76 -3.73
CA CYS A 13 -17.53 8.18 -3.93
C CYS A 13 -17.32 9.69 -3.70
N VAL A 14 -18.26 10.52 -4.16
CA VAL A 14 -18.19 11.99 -4.08
C VAL A 14 -18.39 12.53 -2.66
N THR A 15 -18.80 11.67 -1.72
CA THR A 15 -18.88 12.03 -0.29
C THR A 15 -17.49 12.30 0.29
N CYS A 16 -16.46 11.60 -0.20
CA CYS A 16 -15.07 11.81 0.20
C CYS A 16 -14.29 12.58 -0.86
N HIS A 17 -14.46 12.21 -2.14
CA HIS A 17 -13.88 12.92 -3.27
C HIS A 17 -14.71 14.17 -3.58
N VAL A 18 -14.67 15.14 -2.67
CA VAL A 18 -15.36 16.43 -2.82
C VAL A 18 -14.73 17.26 -3.93
N GLY A 19 -15.51 18.02 -4.66
CA GLY A 19 -15.02 18.76 -5.81
C GLY A 19 -16.10 19.49 -6.58
N GLU A 20 -15.70 20.47 -7.38
CA GLU A 20 -16.55 21.22 -8.29
C GLU A 20 -15.83 21.40 -9.64
N GLY A 21 -16.57 21.68 -10.71
CA GLY A 21 -15.95 21.96 -12.02
C GLY A 21 -15.16 20.79 -12.64
N HIS A 22 -15.42 19.55 -12.21
CA HIS A 22 -14.62 18.35 -12.54
C HIS A 22 -13.21 18.32 -11.92
N GLU A 23 -12.94 19.18 -10.95
CA GLU A 23 -11.76 19.10 -10.10
C GLU A 23 -12.14 18.40 -8.80
N TRP A 24 -11.62 17.20 -8.60
CA TRP A 24 -11.98 16.33 -7.48
C TRP A 24 -10.80 16.18 -6.52
N ALA A 25 -11.07 16.23 -5.22
CA ALA A 25 -10.10 15.93 -4.19
C ALA A 25 -9.64 14.46 -4.29
N GLY A 26 -8.37 14.23 -4.00
CA GLY A 26 -7.73 12.92 -4.15
C GLY A 26 -7.01 12.79 -5.49
N SER A 27 -5.79 12.27 -5.44
CA SER A 27 -4.93 12.14 -6.61
C SER A 27 -4.27 10.78 -6.62
N ARG A 28 -3.90 10.32 -7.81
CA ARG A 28 -3.04 9.15 -7.99
C ARG A 28 -1.55 9.48 -8.06
N TYR A 29 -1.22 10.77 -8.26
CA TYR A 29 0.15 11.25 -8.41
C TYR A 29 0.69 11.89 -7.13
N GLN A 30 -0.17 12.67 -6.46
CA GLN A 30 0.18 13.45 -5.28
C GLN A 30 -0.92 13.35 -4.23
N MET A 31 -0.80 12.38 -3.33
CA MET A 31 -1.79 12.11 -2.30
C MET A 31 -1.58 12.97 -1.07
N THR A 32 -2.67 13.26 -0.36
CA THR A 32 -2.62 13.86 0.96
C THR A 32 -2.46 12.76 2.00
N VAL A 33 -1.23 12.54 2.48
CA VAL A 33 -0.92 11.49 3.47
C VAL A 33 -1.01 12.00 4.91
N ASN A 34 -0.77 13.30 5.10
CA ASN A 34 -0.82 13.98 6.38
C ASN A 34 -1.64 15.25 6.22
N ASP A 35 -2.93 15.17 6.51
CA ASP A 35 -3.81 16.33 6.45
C ASP A 35 -3.67 17.17 7.73
N LYS A 36 -2.92 18.27 7.60
CA LYS A 36 -2.66 19.23 8.68
C LYS A 36 -3.88 20.12 8.98
N VAL A 37 -4.86 20.20 8.08
CA VAL A 37 -6.09 20.98 8.28
C VAL A 37 -7.08 20.17 9.12
N GLY A 38 -7.20 18.88 8.83
CA GLY A 38 -8.14 17.97 9.48
C GLY A 38 -9.59 18.44 9.30
N THR A 39 -10.40 18.39 10.37
CA THR A 39 -11.84 18.74 10.30
C THR A 39 -12.13 20.21 10.02
N GLY A 40 -11.11 21.06 9.93
CA GLY A 40 -11.29 22.50 9.74
C GLY A 40 -12.01 23.18 10.91
N LYS A 41 -12.49 24.41 10.68
CA LYS A 41 -13.33 25.15 11.65
C LYS A 41 -14.80 24.73 11.51
N PRO A 42 -15.63 24.89 12.56
CA PRO A 42 -17.06 24.63 12.45
C PRO A 42 -17.69 25.36 11.25
N GLY A 43 -18.35 24.60 10.37
CA GLY A 43 -19.00 25.12 9.17
C GLY A 43 -18.09 25.35 7.95
N MET A 44 -16.79 25.07 8.04
CA MET A 44 -15.93 25.05 6.85
C MET A 44 -16.22 23.81 5.99
N PRO A 45 -16.22 23.96 4.65
CA PRO A 45 -16.27 22.81 3.76
C PRO A 45 -14.99 21.98 3.88
N ARG A 46 -15.10 20.69 3.58
CA ARG A 46 -13.94 19.82 3.39
C ARG A 46 -13.36 20.07 2.00
N GLU A 47 -12.04 20.00 1.89
CA GLU A 47 -11.31 20.28 0.64
C GLU A 47 -10.43 19.11 0.18
N VAL A 48 -10.21 18.12 1.05
CA VAL A 48 -9.34 16.97 0.80
C VAL A 48 -10.06 15.65 1.10
N ALA A 49 -9.69 14.61 0.35
CA ALA A 49 -10.12 13.24 0.59
C ALA A 49 -9.14 12.56 1.57
N SER A 50 -9.25 12.89 2.85
CA SER A 50 -8.41 12.36 3.94
C SER A 50 -9.27 11.81 5.08
N CYS A 51 -8.68 10.93 5.91
CA CYS A 51 -9.32 10.46 7.14
C CYS A 51 -9.55 11.62 8.12
N GLU A 52 -8.57 12.50 8.27
CA GLU A 52 -8.58 13.59 9.24
C GLU A 52 -9.62 14.65 8.92
N SER A 53 -10.04 14.80 7.66
CA SER A 53 -11.10 15.74 7.26
C SER A 53 -12.44 15.49 7.95
N CYS A 54 -12.68 14.25 8.40
CA CYS A 54 -13.88 13.85 9.14
C CYS A 54 -13.56 13.47 10.60
N HIS A 55 -12.41 12.85 10.85
CA HIS A 55 -12.10 12.23 12.14
C HIS A 55 -11.08 13.02 12.99
N GLY A 56 -10.42 14.01 12.39
CA GLY A 56 -9.27 14.70 12.97
C GLY A 56 -8.04 13.80 13.12
N SER A 57 -6.95 14.36 13.64
CA SER A 57 -5.66 13.66 13.77
C SER A 57 -5.53 12.81 15.04
N LYS A 58 -6.50 12.90 15.96
CA LYS A 58 -6.53 12.20 17.25
C LYS A 58 -7.90 11.60 17.57
N PRO A 59 -8.41 10.67 16.75
CA PRO A 59 -9.78 10.16 16.87
C PRO A 59 -10.00 9.19 18.05
N HIS A 60 -8.92 8.68 18.66
CA HIS A 60 -9.03 7.70 19.73
C HIS A 60 -9.27 8.35 21.09
N ASP A 61 -9.88 7.60 22.01
CA ASP A 61 -10.25 8.09 23.32
C ASP A 61 -9.04 8.56 24.16
N ILE A 62 -8.99 9.86 24.44
CA ILE A 62 -7.92 10.53 25.19
C ILE A 62 -7.95 10.24 26.69
N VAL A 63 -9.01 9.63 27.24
CA VAL A 63 -9.01 9.27 28.67
C VAL A 63 -8.31 7.92 28.91
N SER A 64 -8.21 7.09 27.88
CA SER A 64 -7.54 5.79 27.97
C SER A 64 -6.05 5.88 27.62
N ILE A 65 -5.21 5.10 28.29
CA ILE A 65 -3.77 5.01 27.95
C ILE A 65 -3.60 4.49 26.52
N THR A 66 -4.39 3.48 26.14
CA THR A 66 -4.37 2.90 24.80
C THR A 66 -4.72 3.94 23.73
N GLY A 67 -5.82 4.69 23.91
CA GLY A 67 -6.23 5.71 22.94
C GLY A 67 -5.22 6.85 22.83
N ASN A 68 -4.62 7.31 23.94
CA ASN A 68 -3.50 8.26 23.87
C ASN A 68 -2.31 7.72 23.09
N LYS A 69 -1.97 6.44 23.26
CA LYS A 69 -0.88 5.81 22.50
C LYS A 69 -1.24 5.70 21.02
N LEU A 70 -2.45 5.27 20.67
CA LEU A 70 -2.91 5.21 19.28
C LEU A 70 -2.88 6.60 18.63
N ASN A 71 -3.35 7.64 19.33
CA ASN A 71 -3.25 9.04 18.86
C ASN A 71 -1.81 9.54 18.70
N SER A 72 -0.84 8.96 19.40
CA SER A 72 0.58 9.26 19.16
C SER A 72 1.11 8.59 17.90
N HIS A 73 0.56 7.42 17.50
CA HIS A 73 1.00 6.71 16.30
C HIS A 73 0.65 7.47 15.02
N THR A 74 -0.43 8.25 15.01
CA THR A 74 -0.86 9.03 13.83
C THR A 74 0.19 10.04 13.34
N SER A 75 1.20 10.34 14.16
CA SER A 75 2.37 11.15 13.76
C SER A 75 3.35 10.43 12.82
N LYS A 76 3.27 9.09 12.72
CA LYS A 76 4.21 8.27 11.95
C LYS A 76 3.53 7.12 11.18
N VAL A 77 2.32 6.75 11.53
CA VAL A 77 1.55 5.65 10.93
C VAL A 77 0.26 6.24 10.36
N ALA A 78 -0.01 5.98 9.09
CA ALA A 78 -1.23 6.44 8.43
C ALA A 78 -2.46 5.70 8.98
N CYS A 79 -3.63 6.33 8.92
CA CYS A 79 -4.89 5.74 9.40
C CYS A 79 -5.18 4.42 8.66
N GLU A 80 -4.91 4.42 7.35
CA GLU A 80 -5.05 3.32 6.41
C GLU A 80 -4.26 2.08 6.85
N THR A 81 -3.05 2.26 7.39
CA THR A 81 -2.21 1.16 7.86
C THR A 81 -2.92 0.35 8.94
N CYS A 82 -3.54 1.01 9.91
CA CYS A 82 -4.23 0.33 11.02
C CYS A 82 -5.63 -0.13 10.64
N HIS A 83 -6.34 0.65 9.83
CA HIS A 83 -7.76 0.44 9.57
C HIS A 83 -8.07 -0.34 8.29
N ILE A 84 -7.07 -0.67 7.48
CA ILE A 84 -7.21 -1.53 6.29
C ILE A 84 -6.27 -2.74 6.43
N PRO A 85 -6.58 -3.69 7.34
CA PRO A 85 -5.71 -4.83 7.64
C PRO A 85 -5.55 -5.79 6.46
N ALA A 86 -6.52 -5.77 5.53
CA ALA A 86 -6.54 -6.58 4.32
C ALA A 86 -7.41 -5.95 3.22
N ILE A 87 -6.99 -6.12 1.97
CA ILE A 87 -7.77 -5.79 0.76
C ILE A 87 -8.24 -7.06 0.05
N ALA A 88 -9.01 -6.93 -1.04
CA ALA A 88 -9.59 -8.06 -1.76
C ALA A 88 -10.43 -8.96 -0.81
N LYS A 89 -11.25 -8.30 0.01
CA LYS A 89 -12.16 -8.94 0.97
C LYS A 89 -13.47 -9.37 0.30
N GLY A 90 -14.23 -10.22 0.98
CA GLY A 90 -15.59 -10.58 0.56
C GLY A 90 -15.66 -11.63 -0.55
N GLY A 91 -14.62 -12.46 -0.69
CA GLY A 91 -14.61 -13.54 -1.67
C GLY A 91 -14.27 -13.09 -3.09
N VAL A 92 -13.69 -11.91 -3.28
CA VAL A 92 -13.31 -11.37 -4.59
C VAL A 92 -11.82 -11.11 -4.65
N ALA A 93 -11.13 -11.93 -5.43
CA ALA A 93 -9.67 -11.94 -5.48
C ALA A 93 -9.07 -10.79 -6.30
N THR A 94 -7.90 -10.33 -5.89
CA THR A 94 -7.05 -9.42 -6.66
C THR A 94 -5.92 -10.18 -7.33
N GLU A 95 -5.56 -9.76 -8.54
CA GLU A 95 -4.35 -10.21 -9.21
C GLU A 95 -3.11 -9.64 -8.50
N VAL A 96 -2.11 -10.48 -8.27
CA VAL A 96 -0.83 -10.13 -7.64
C VAL A 96 0.38 -10.48 -8.48
N GLU A 97 0.22 -11.38 -9.45
CA GLU A 97 1.24 -11.71 -10.44
C GLU A 97 0.62 -11.80 -11.83
N TRP A 98 1.30 -11.23 -12.83
CA TRP A 98 0.98 -11.40 -14.24
C TRP A 98 2.26 -11.75 -15.03
N ASP A 99 2.30 -12.95 -15.59
CA ASP A 99 3.45 -13.44 -16.35
C ASP A 99 3.17 -13.51 -17.87
N TRP A 100 3.66 -12.52 -18.63
CA TRP A 100 3.53 -12.53 -20.09
C TRP A 100 4.40 -13.58 -20.80
N ARG A 101 5.41 -14.14 -20.12
CA ARG A 101 6.35 -15.11 -20.72
C ARG A 101 5.67 -16.38 -21.17
N THR A 102 4.52 -16.70 -20.59
CA THR A 102 3.79 -17.95 -20.83
C THR A 102 2.66 -17.82 -21.84
N MET A 103 2.45 -16.63 -22.39
CA MET A 103 1.41 -16.41 -23.40
C MET A 103 1.68 -17.22 -24.69
N GLY A 104 0.68 -17.32 -25.56
CA GLY A 104 0.82 -17.88 -26.90
C GLY A 104 0.55 -19.38 -27.00
N LYS A 105 0.18 -20.05 -25.91
CA LYS A 105 -0.26 -21.45 -25.97
C LYS A 105 -1.61 -21.48 -26.67
N LEU A 106 -1.75 -22.33 -27.67
CA LEU A 106 -2.99 -22.55 -28.41
C LEU A 106 -3.50 -23.96 -28.17
N LYS A 107 -4.81 -24.15 -28.30
CA LYS A 107 -5.46 -25.46 -28.30
C LYS A 107 -6.18 -25.61 -29.63
N ASP A 108 -5.77 -26.60 -30.42
CA ASP A 108 -6.33 -26.87 -31.75
C ASP A 108 -6.25 -25.64 -32.70
N GLY A 109 -5.18 -24.86 -32.58
CA GLY A 109 -4.97 -23.63 -33.37
C GLY A 109 -5.70 -22.39 -32.82
N GLU A 110 -6.52 -22.54 -31.79
CA GLU A 110 -7.29 -21.45 -31.19
C GLU A 110 -6.75 -21.00 -29.82
N GLY A 111 -6.90 -19.71 -29.53
CA GLY A 111 -6.59 -19.15 -28.21
C GLY A 111 -7.59 -19.64 -27.16
N PHE A 112 -7.10 -20.02 -25.99
CA PHE A 112 -7.91 -20.54 -24.90
C PHE A 112 -7.66 -19.79 -23.59
N LYS A 113 -8.46 -20.14 -22.57
CA LYS A 113 -8.34 -19.61 -21.21
C LYS A 113 -8.51 -20.76 -20.22
N LEU A 114 -7.70 -20.78 -19.17
CA LEU A 114 -7.89 -21.66 -18.02
C LEU A 114 -8.54 -20.88 -16.90
N LYS A 115 -9.48 -21.49 -16.18
CA LYS A 115 -10.26 -20.87 -15.09
C LYS A 115 -10.14 -21.69 -13.81
N GLU A 116 -8.91 -21.86 -13.33
CA GLU A 116 -8.61 -22.82 -12.26
C GLU A 116 -8.62 -22.18 -10.87
N TYR A 117 -8.86 -20.86 -10.78
CA TYR A 117 -9.02 -20.16 -9.52
C TYR A 117 -10.50 -19.96 -9.21
N THR A 118 -11.00 -20.64 -8.18
CA THR A 118 -12.34 -20.40 -7.62
C THR A 118 -12.21 -19.42 -6.47
N GLN A 119 -12.86 -18.27 -6.59
CA GLN A 119 -12.84 -17.26 -5.54
C GLN A 119 -13.74 -17.68 -4.37
N GLY A 120 -13.60 -17.01 -3.22
CA GLY A 120 -14.46 -17.22 -2.05
C GLY A 120 -15.95 -16.97 -2.31
N ASP A 121 -16.31 -16.14 -3.30
CA ASP A 121 -17.70 -15.93 -3.74
C ASP A 121 -18.23 -17.03 -4.70
N GLY A 122 -17.44 -18.07 -4.94
CA GLY A 122 -17.76 -19.20 -5.82
C GLY A 122 -17.57 -18.94 -7.31
N LYS A 123 -17.26 -17.70 -7.74
CA LYS A 123 -17.00 -17.40 -9.15
C LYS A 123 -15.57 -17.76 -9.53
N HIS A 124 -15.39 -18.16 -10.79
CA HIS A 124 -14.06 -18.50 -11.30
C HIS A 124 -13.36 -17.30 -11.96
N ARG A 125 -12.04 -17.18 -11.73
CA ARG A 125 -11.16 -16.27 -12.49
C ARG A 125 -10.30 -17.05 -13.47
N ALA A 126 -9.95 -16.39 -14.57
CA ALA A 126 -9.02 -16.95 -15.53
C ALA A 126 -7.59 -16.91 -14.96
N THR A 127 -6.98 -18.08 -14.76
CA THR A 127 -5.57 -18.27 -14.36
C THR A 127 -4.62 -18.19 -15.54
N TYR A 128 -5.13 -18.44 -16.75
CA TYR A 128 -4.37 -18.31 -17.99
C TYR A 128 -5.24 -17.71 -19.10
N LYS A 129 -4.64 -16.92 -19.98
CA LYS A 129 -5.21 -16.55 -21.29
C LYS A 129 -4.10 -16.61 -22.33
N SER A 130 -4.33 -17.26 -23.48
CA SER A 130 -3.34 -17.31 -24.57
C SER A 130 -2.79 -15.93 -24.95
N ILE A 131 -3.65 -14.91 -24.91
CA ILE A 131 -3.34 -13.52 -25.28
C ILE A 131 -2.61 -12.71 -24.20
N LYS A 132 -2.44 -13.25 -22.98
CA LYS A 132 -1.89 -12.49 -21.84
C LYS A 132 -0.93 -13.29 -20.96
N GLY A 133 -0.93 -14.62 -21.02
CA GLY A 133 -0.11 -15.46 -20.14
C GLY A 133 -0.84 -15.85 -18.86
N ASP A 134 -0.06 -16.11 -17.81
CA ASP A 134 -0.53 -16.61 -16.52
C ASP A 134 -0.80 -15.49 -15.52
N PHE A 135 -1.75 -15.75 -14.61
CA PHE A 135 -2.17 -14.85 -13.55
C PHE A 135 -2.18 -15.58 -12.20
N LYS A 136 -1.68 -14.92 -11.15
CA LYS A 136 -1.89 -15.36 -9.76
C LYS A 136 -2.79 -14.39 -9.04
N TYR A 137 -3.68 -14.95 -8.23
CA TYR A 137 -4.67 -14.21 -7.46
C TYR A 137 -4.55 -14.54 -5.98
N THR A 138 -5.01 -13.60 -5.16
CA THR A 138 -5.17 -13.80 -3.73
C THR A 138 -6.36 -13.00 -3.19
N GLU A 139 -6.85 -13.42 -2.03
CA GLU A 139 -7.95 -12.81 -1.29
C GLU A 139 -7.47 -12.45 0.10
N ASN A 140 -8.13 -11.47 0.73
CA ASN A 140 -7.73 -10.97 2.06
C ASN A 140 -6.24 -10.62 2.11
N LEU A 141 -5.75 -9.95 1.06
CA LEU A 141 -4.35 -9.61 0.89
C LEU A 141 -3.91 -8.63 1.98
N GLU A 142 -2.94 -9.04 2.78
CA GLU A 142 -2.16 -8.14 3.63
C GLU A 142 -1.35 -7.16 2.76
N PRO A 143 -1.48 -5.84 2.99
CA PRO A 143 -0.68 -4.84 2.30
C PRO A 143 0.82 -4.95 2.61
N VAL A 144 1.65 -4.45 1.71
CA VAL A 144 3.04 -4.11 2.04
C VAL A 144 3.08 -2.69 2.61
N TYR A 145 3.98 -2.42 3.55
CA TYR A 145 4.06 -1.13 4.22
C TYR A 145 5.35 -0.41 3.86
N ALA A 146 5.31 0.91 3.70
CA ALA A 146 6.51 1.71 3.47
C ALA A 146 6.32 3.15 3.96
N TRP A 147 7.42 3.89 4.15
CA TRP A 147 7.34 5.33 4.34
C TRP A 147 6.86 5.99 3.05
N PHE A 148 5.92 6.92 3.20
CA PHE A 148 5.30 7.61 2.08
C PHE A 148 5.01 9.07 2.43
N ASP A 149 5.46 10.00 1.59
CA ASP A 149 5.25 11.45 1.73
C ASP A 149 4.07 11.98 0.90
N GLY A 150 3.43 11.13 0.09
CA GLY A 150 2.35 11.50 -0.81
C GLY A 150 2.72 11.49 -2.28
N VAL A 151 4.00 11.39 -2.63
CA VAL A 151 4.45 11.53 -4.03
C VAL A 151 4.72 10.16 -4.66
N MET A 152 3.98 9.87 -5.73
CA MET A 152 4.22 8.71 -6.59
C MET A 152 5.14 9.09 -7.74
N HIS A 153 6.11 8.23 -8.05
CA HIS A 153 6.97 8.35 -9.22
C HIS A 153 6.59 7.30 -10.25
N TYR A 154 6.68 7.63 -11.54
CA TYR A 154 6.31 6.74 -12.62
C TYR A 154 7.47 6.58 -13.59
N THR A 155 7.79 5.34 -13.92
CA THR A 155 8.73 5.01 -14.98
C THR A 155 8.07 5.33 -16.31
N THR A 156 8.75 6.14 -17.10
CA THR A 156 8.28 6.59 -18.41
C THR A 156 8.97 5.78 -19.51
N ILE A 157 8.52 5.94 -20.75
CA ILE A 157 9.10 5.22 -21.89
C ILE A 157 10.57 5.58 -22.14
N ASP A 158 10.98 6.80 -21.75
CA ASP A 158 12.35 7.30 -21.89
C ASP A 158 13.29 6.86 -20.74
N THR A 159 12.72 6.24 -19.70
CA THR A 159 13.48 5.82 -18.53
C THR A 159 14.33 4.60 -18.86
N LYS A 160 15.65 4.74 -18.72
CA LYS A 160 16.59 3.63 -18.80
C LYS A 160 16.76 2.96 -17.44
N PHE A 161 16.87 1.64 -17.44
CA PHE A 161 17.07 0.85 -16.23
C PHE A 161 18.08 -0.28 -16.47
N ASP A 162 18.68 -0.82 -15.41
CA ASP A 162 19.52 -2.02 -15.52
C ASP A 162 18.72 -3.25 -15.04
N PRO A 163 18.28 -4.14 -15.95
CA PRO A 163 17.52 -5.33 -15.58
C PRO A 163 18.36 -6.35 -14.77
N ALA A 164 19.68 -6.19 -14.68
CA ALA A 164 20.55 -7.06 -13.88
C ALA A 164 20.57 -6.68 -12.39
N ILE A 165 20.22 -5.45 -12.03
CA ILE A 165 20.24 -4.98 -10.63
C ILE A 165 19.03 -5.52 -9.86
N GLY A 166 17.90 -5.70 -10.55
CA GLY A 166 16.68 -6.23 -9.94
C GLY A 166 15.42 -5.88 -10.72
N PRO A 167 14.24 -6.09 -10.11
CA PRO A 167 12.97 -5.69 -10.68
C PRO A 167 12.92 -4.18 -10.98
N VAL A 168 12.23 -3.81 -12.06
CA VAL A 168 11.98 -2.41 -12.42
C VAL A 168 10.64 -1.97 -11.86
N ASP A 169 10.65 -0.92 -11.05
CA ASP A 169 9.41 -0.32 -10.57
C ASP A 169 8.75 0.48 -11.71
N ILE A 170 7.59 0.04 -12.19
CA ILE A 170 6.79 0.81 -13.18
C ILE A 170 6.25 2.09 -12.55
N ASN A 171 5.97 2.01 -11.25
CA ASN A 171 5.78 3.16 -10.41
C ASN A 171 6.39 2.87 -9.04
N SER A 172 6.92 3.89 -8.40
CA SER A 172 7.48 3.87 -7.05
C SER A 172 6.95 5.07 -6.28
N PHE A 173 7.47 5.29 -5.08
CA PHE A 173 7.02 6.36 -4.20
C PHE A 173 8.19 6.85 -3.35
N SER A 174 8.09 8.10 -2.88
CA SER A 174 9.06 8.68 -1.93
C SER A 174 8.51 8.72 -0.52
N GLY A 175 9.44 8.77 0.44
CA GLY A 175 9.14 8.88 1.85
C GLY A 175 10.31 8.37 2.69
N SER A 176 10.45 8.89 3.90
CA SER A 176 11.48 8.42 4.83
C SER A 176 11.05 8.62 6.29
N ALA A 177 11.74 7.95 7.21
CA ALA A 177 11.46 8.13 8.64
C ALA A 177 11.80 9.54 9.16
N ASP A 178 12.80 10.17 8.55
CA ASP A 178 13.32 11.49 8.92
C ASP A 178 12.48 12.64 8.36
N ASP A 179 11.69 12.36 7.32
CA ASP A 179 10.72 13.31 6.80
C ASP A 179 9.50 13.44 7.75
N PRO A 180 9.23 14.64 8.31
CA PRO A 180 8.09 14.85 9.20
C PRO A 180 6.74 14.72 8.50
N ASP A 181 6.68 14.84 7.18
CA ASP A 181 5.45 14.73 6.39
C ASP A 181 5.16 13.29 5.95
N SER A 182 6.18 12.42 5.98
CA SER A 182 6.04 10.99 5.71
C SER A 182 5.26 10.24 6.80
N ARG A 183 4.49 9.25 6.38
CA ARG A 183 3.85 8.24 7.23
C ARG A 183 4.12 6.84 6.69
N ILE A 184 4.11 5.85 7.57
CA ILE A 184 4.05 4.44 7.18
C ILE A 184 2.66 4.21 6.58
N TYR A 185 2.62 3.77 5.32
CA TYR A 185 1.42 3.69 4.50
C TYR A 185 1.27 2.30 3.86
N PRO A 186 0.04 1.77 3.68
CA PRO A 186 -0.18 0.47 3.04
C PRO A 186 -0.26 0.58 1.51
N PHE A 187 0.38 -0.38 0.84
CA PHE A 187 0.34 -0.54 -0.61
C PHE A 187 -0.02 -1.98 -1.01
N LYS A 188 -0.71 -2.12 -2.13
CA LYS A 188 -0.69 -3.36 -2.90
C LYS A 188 0.49 -3.32 -3.84
N ARG A 189 1.35 -4.34 -3.78
CA ARG A 189 2.35 -4.60 -4.81
C ARG A 189 1.83 -5.63 -5.81
N MET A 190 1.99 -5.35 -7.10
CA MET A 190 1.76 -6.30 -8.19
C MET A 190 3.08 -6.58 -8.89
N LYS A 191 3.38 -7.85 -9.09
CA LYS A 191 4.56 -8.34 -9.81
C LYS A 191 4.18 -8.70 -11.24
N THR A 192 4.95 -8.23 -12.22
CA THR A 192 4.68 -8.54 -13.63
C THR A 192 5.96 -8.91 -14.34
N PHE A 193 5.96 -9.98 -15.14
CA PHE A 193 7.01 -10.20 -16.13
C PHE A 193 6.49 -9.69 -17.47
N GLN A 194 7.07 -8.60 -17.98
CA GLN A 194 6.60 -7.93 -19.20
C GLN A 194 7.75 -7.74 -20.20
N PRO A 195 7.45 -7.61 -21.49
CA PRO A 195 8.47 -7.35 -22.48
C PRO A 195 9.13 -5.98 -22.28
N TYR A 196 10.40 -5.88 -22.68
CA TYR A 196 11.19 -4.66 -22.70
C TYR A 196 12.18 -4.67 -23.86
N ASP A 197 12.72 -3.50 -24.19
CA ASP A 197 13.76 -3.36 -25.20
C ASP A 197 15.11 -3.68 -24.55
N LYS A 198 15.68 -4.83 -24.93
CA LYS A 198 16.91 -5.37 -24.33
C LYS A 198 18.15 -4.60 -24.76
N GLY A 199 18.18 -4.09 -25.99
CA GLY A 199 19.31 -3.31 -26.49
C GLY A 199 19.35 -1.90 -25.92
N ASN A 200 18.19 -1.26 -25.72
CA ASN A 200 18.10 0.10 -25.20
C ASN A 200 17.91 0.17 -23.68
N ASN A 201 17.57 -0.94 -23.02
CA ASN A 201 17.28 -1.02 -21.60
C ASN A 201 16.14 -0.08 -21.18
N THR A 202 15.04 -0.13 -21.94
CA THR A 202 13.84 0.72 -21.75
C THR A 202 12.58 -0.13 -21.82
N LEU A 203 11.46 0.43 -21.34
CA LEU A 203 10.14 -0.18 -21.56
C LEU A 203 9.79 -0.16 -23.06
N VAL A 204 8.76 -0.91 -23.45
CA VAL A 204 8.27 -0.95 -24.83
C VAL A 204 6.78 -0.65 -24.90
N TYR A 205 6.38 0.02 -25.97
CA TYR A 205 4.99 0.04 -26.40
C TYR A 205 4.72 -1.11 -27.35
N MET A 206 3.51 -1.66 -27.27
CA MET A 206 3.07 -2.79 -28.06
C MET A 206 1.72 -2.48 -28.71
N GLU A 207 1.56 -2.90 -29.96
CA GLU A 207 0.25 -3.00 -30.57
C GLU A 207 -0.46 -4.27 -30.08
N LEU A 208 -1.28 -4.14 -29.04
CA LEU A 208 -1.94 -5.31 -28.43
C LEU A 208 -3.16 -5.79 -29.22
N TRP A 209 -3.90 -4.88 -29.86
CA TRP A 209 -5.22 -5.15 -30.43
C TRP A 209 -5.41 -4.41 -31.76
N GLY A 210 -6.09 -5.06 -32.70
CA GLY A 210 -6.39 -4.57 -34.05
C GLY A 210 -6.52 -5.73 -35.02
N ASP A 211 -7.08 -5.47 -36.21
CA ASP A 211 -7.07 -6.41 -37.34
C ASP A 211 -5.82 -6.17 -38.18
N THR A 212 -4.66 -6.31 -37.55
CA THR A 212 -3.35 -6.11 -38.17
C THR A 212 -2.50 -7.34 -37.90
N ASP A 213 -1.59 -7.61 -38.83
CA ASP A 213 -0.64 -8.70 -38.73
C ASP A 213 0.39 -8.47 -37.59
N SER A 214 0.45 -7.25 -37.04
CA SER A 214 1.27 -6.86 -35.87
C SER A 214 0.54 -6.90 -34.52
N ALA A 215 -0.79 -7.03 -34.50
CA ALA A 215 -1.55 -7.06 -33.25
C ALA A 215 -1.21 -8.32 -32.43
N LEU A 216 -0.78 -8.11 -31.18
CA LEU A 216 -0.29 -9.19 -30.31
C LEU A 216 -1.36 -10.24 -30.01
N TRP A 217 -2.60 -9.83 -29.74
CA TRP A 217 -3.67 -10.74 -29.33
C TRP A 217 -4.23 -11.60 -30.47
N GLY A 218 -3.92 -11.27 -31.73
CA GLY A 218 -4.26 -12.10 -32.90
C GLY A 218 -3.12 -13.02 -33.33
N ASN A 219 -1.88 -12.53 -33.26
CA ASN A 219 -0.72 -13.17 -33.90
C ASN A 219 0.28 -13.79 -32.92
N TYR A 220 0.24 -13.40 -31.65
CA TYR A 220 1.13 -13.89 -30.59
C TYR A 220 2.63 -13.61 -30.80
N ASP A 221 2.98 -12.65 -31.66
CA ASP A 221 4.36 -12.24 -31.95
C ASP A 221 4.72 -10.93 -31.23
N PHE A 222 5.53 -11.03 -30.18
CA PHE A 222 6.02 -9.87 -29.43
C PHE A 222 6.93 -8.96 -30.26
N ALA A 223 7.86 -9.50 -31.05
CA ALA A 223 8.82 -8.70 -31.79
C ALA A 223 8.11 -7.75 -32.76
N LYS A 224 7.11 -8.29 -33.45
CA LYS A 224 6.30 -7.55 -34.42
C LYS A 224 5.38 -6.53 -33.75
N SER A 225 4.76 -6.91 -32.63
CA SER A 225 3.89 -6.00 -31.87
C SER A 225 4.67 -4.85 -31.23
N ILE A 226 5.86 -5.13 -30.69
CA ILE A 226 6.77 -4.12 -30.14
C ILE A 226 7.21 -3.17 -31.23
N LYS A 227 7.68 -3.69 -32.36
CA LYS A 227 8.11 -2.87 -33.50
C LYS A 227 7.00 -1.91 -33.94
N ALA A 228 5.81 -2.43 -34.19
CA ALA A 228 4.66 -1.62 -34.62
C ALA A 228 4.25 -0.58 -33.55
N GLY A 229 4.26 -0.98 -32.27
CA GLY A 229 3.96 -0.09 -31.15
C GLY A 229 4.95 1.06 -31.03
N MET A 230 6.25 0.77 -31.09
CA MET A 230 7.31 1.78 -30.99
C MET A 230 7.32 2.71 -32.23
N GLU A 231 7.19 2.17 -33.44
CA GLU A 231 7.13 2.95 -34.69
C GLU A 231 5.95 3.92 -34.71
N LYS A 232 4.77 3.48 -34.25
CA LYS A 232 3.56 4.33 -34.18
C LYS A 232 3.77 5.61 -33.37
N PHE A 233 4.64 5.58 -32.37
CA PHE A 233 4.96 6.73 -31.50
C PHE A 233 6.32 7.36 -31.81
N ASN A 234 6.98 6.99 -32.92
CA ASN A 234 8.32 7.46 -33.30
C ASN A 234 9.39 7.22 -32.22
N LEU A 235 9.29 6.10 -31.51
CA LEU A 235 10.22 5.72 -30.45
C LEU A 235 11.31 4.78 -30.99
N PRO A 236 12.55 4.89 -30.49
CA PRO A 236 13.62 3.98 -30.89
C PRO A 236 13.35 2.57 -30.36
N TYR A 237 13.54 1.57 -31.21
CA TYR A 237 13.54 0.15 -30.84
C TYR A 237 14.83 -0.47 -31.33
N SER A 238 15.57 -1.15 -30.45
CA SER A 238 16.86 -1.77 -30.81
C SER A 238 16.72 -2.95 -31.78
N GLY A 239 15.51 -3.51 -31.90
CA GLY A 239 15.28 -4.79 -32.59
C GLY A 239 15.47 -6.01 -31.68
N GLU A 240 16.01 -5.82 -30.47
CA GLU A 240 16.16 -6.86 -29.46
C GLU A 240 15.17 -6.64 -28.31
N TRP A 241 14.46 -7.70 -27.94
CA TRP A 241 13.55 -7.67 -26.81
C TRP A 241 13.78 -8.85 -25.88
N GLY A 242 13.33 -8.70 -24.65
CA GLY A 242 13.31 -9.76 -23.66
C GLY A 242 12.19 -9.52 -22.65
N PHE A 243 12.19 -10.27 -21.56
CA PHE A 243 11.29 -10.03 -20.44
C PHE A 243 12.06 -9.51 -19.24
N VAL A 244 11.44 -8.60 -18.51
CA VAL A 244 11.97 -8.06 -17.25
C VAL A 244 10.92 -8.21 -16.16
N GLU A 245 11.37 -8.49 -14.94
CA GLU A 245 10.49 -8.43 -13.76
C GLU A 245 10.23 -6.98 -13.42
N THR A 246 8.97 -6.65 -13.15
CA THR A 246 8.53 -5.31 -12.82
C THR A 246 7.60 -5.33 -11.63
N HIS A 247 7.68 -4.31 -10.79
CA HIS A 247 6.75 -4.12 -9.69
C HIS A 247 5.91 -2.86 -9.94
N SER A 248 4.65 -2.91 -9.53
CA SER A 248 3.81 -1.71 -9.42
C SER A 248 3.18 -1.64 -8.05
N TYR A 249 3.12 -0.44 -7.51
CA TYR A 249 2.67 -0.17 -6.14
C TYR A 249 1.43 0.71 -6.18
N TRP A 250 0.38 0.27 -5.50
CA TRP A 250 -0.90 0.98 -5.44
C TRP A 250 -1.22 1.32 -4.00
N PRO A 251 -1.28 2.60 -3.63
CA PRO A 251 -1.65 2.99 -2.27
C PRO A 251 -3.07 2.54 -1.95
N ILE A 252 -3.28 2.08 -0.72
CA ILE A 252 -4.54 1.50 -0.28
C ILE A 252 -5.30 2.49 0.61
N ASN A 253 -6.43 2.99 0.08
CA ASN A 253 -7.23 4.05 0.71
C ASN A 253 -8.68 3.61 0.98
N HIS A 254 -9.06 2.41 0.56
CA HIS A 254 -10.41 1.89 0.65
C HIS A 254 -10.41 0.50 1.30
N MET A 255 -11.62 -0.01 1.55
CA MET A 255 -11.89 -1.20 2.33
C MET A 255 -11.60 -1.03 3.83
N VAL A 256 -11.84 0.16 4.37
CA VAL A 256 -11.76 0.42 5.82
C VAL A 256 -12.61 -0.62 6.58
N ALA A 257 -11.98 -1.28 7.54
CA ALA A 257 -12.60 -2.31 8.37
C ALA A 257 -13.28 -1.70 9.60
N PRO A 258 -14.24 -2.42 10.23
CA PRO A 258 -14.76 -2.06 11.55
C PRO A 258 -13.62 -1.89 12.57
N LYS A 259 -13.81 -1.00 13.55
CA LYS A 259 -12.76 -0.66 14.53
C LYS A 259 -12.28 -1.88 15.33
N GLU A 260 -13.14 -2.87 15.54
CA GLU A 260 -12.83 -4.13 16.23
C GLU A 260 -11.89 -5.03 15.41
N SER A 261 -11.77 -4.77 14.11
CA SER A 261 -10.88 -5.46 13.19
C SER A 261 -9.68 -4.60 12.76
N ALA A 262 -9.50 -3.41 13.35
CA ALA A 262 -8.29 -2.64 13.16
C ALA A 262 -7.09 -3.38 13.76
N LEU A 263 -5.90 -3.12 13.22
CA LEU A 263 -4.68 -3.80 13.66
C LEU A 263 -4.43 -3.64 15.15
N ALA A 264 -4.17 -4.75 15.84
CA ALA A 264 -3.79 -4.76 17.24
C ALA A 264 -2.28 -4.51 17.41
N CYS A 265 -1.87 -4.07 18.61
CA CYS A 265 -0.48 -3.70 18.89
C CYS A 265 0.53 -4.80 18.52
N ASN A 266 0.23 -6.06 18.84
CA ASN A 266 1.11 -7.21 18.62
C ASN A 266 1.26 -7.60 17.14
N GLU A 267 0.37 -7.15 16.27
CA GLU A 267 0.51 -7.36 14.82
C GLU A 267 1.70 -6.56 14.26
N CYS A 268 2.03 -5.41 14.87
CA CYS A 268 3.21 -4.61 14.48
C CYS A 268 4.38 -4.83 15.44
N HIS A 269 4.14 -4.82 16.75
CA HIS A 269 5.14 -4.93 17.81
C HIS A 269 5.51 -6.39 18.12
N SER A 270 5.91 -7.13 17.09
CA SER A 270 6.45 -8.48 17.20
C SER A 270 7.62 -8.65 16.23
N GLY A 271 8.49 -9.63 16.48
CA GLY A 271 9.68 -9.85 15.64
C GLY A 271 9.34 -10.12 14.16
N GLU A 272 8.23 -10.82 13.92
CA GLU A 272 7.68 -11.09 12.59
C GLU A 272 6.43 -10.26 12.28
N GLY A 273 6.29 -9.10 12.94
CA GLY A 273 5.15 -8.21 12.75
C GLY A 273 5.10 -7.58 11.37
N ARG A 274 3.96 -6.96 11.06
CA ARG A 274 3.64 -6.33 9.77
C ARG A 274 4.65 -5.28 9.33
N LEU A 275 5.29 -4.61 10.30
CA LEU A 275 6.25 -3.54 10.09
C LEU A 275 7.71 -3.98 10.27
N LYS A 276 8.00 -5.29 10.24
CA LYS A 276 9.35 -5.82 10.50
C LYS A 276 10.43 -5.29 9.55
N HIS A 277 10.09 -4.95 8.32
CA HIS A 277 11.00 -4.38 7.32
C HIS A 277 11.05 -2.85 7.34
N ILE A 278 10.29 -2.20 8.21
CA ILE A 278 10.37 -0.75 8.40
C ILE A 278 11.57 -0.43 9.29
N ASP A 279 12.40 0.48 8.80
CA ASP A 279 13.57 1.02 9.49
C ASP A 279 13.40 2.53 9.75
N GLY A 280 14.37 3.12 10.46
CA GLY A 280 14.38 4.54 10.82
C GLY A 280 13.48 4.93 12.00
N VAL A 281 12.78 3.97 12.61
CA VAL A 281 12.03 4.16 13.85
C VAL A 281 12.37 3.10 14.89
N TYR A 282 12.40 3.52 16.16
CA TYR A 282 12.46 2.58 17.27
C TYR A 282 11.07 1.99 17.53
N MET A 283 10.97 0.66 17.41
CA MET A 283 9.75 -0.08 17.66
C MET A 283 9.97 -1.05 18.84
N PRO A 284 9.40 -0.76 20.03
CA PRO A 284 9.53 -1.62 21.19
C PRO A 284 9.02 -3.03 20.94
N ALA A 285 9.58 -4.01 21.66
CA ALA A 285 9.15 -5.42 21.68
C ALA A 285 9.29 -6.19 20.36
N THR A 286 9.97 -5.62 19.36
CA THR A 286 10.32 -6.31 18.10
C THR A 286 11.57 -7.20 18.23
N GLY A 287 12.37 -7.02 19.29
CA GLY A 287 13.63 -7.72 19.47
C GLY A 287 14.80 -7.16 18.66
N LYS A 288 14.60 -6.15 17.80
CA LYS A 288 15.66 -5.51 17.01
C LYS A 288 16.72 -4.80 17.88
N ASN A 289 16.35 -4.24 19.03
CA ASN A 289 17.23 -3.41 19.87
C ASN A 289 17.15 -3.78 21.37
N ARG A 290 17.62 -4.98 21.72
CA ARG A 290 17.54 -5.55 23.08
C ARG A 290 18.09 -4.64 24.19
N TRP A 291 19.16 -3.90 23.94
CA TRP A 291 19.73 -2.99 24.93
C TRP A 291 18.84 -1.78 25.21
N LEU A 292 18.23 -1.19 24.17
CA LEU A 292 17.27 -0.10 24.34
C LEU A 292 16.03 -0.58 25.08
N ASP A 293 15.55 -1.78 24.78
CA ASP A 293 14.41 -2.38 25.50
C ASP A 293 14.73 -2.57 27.00
N ILE A 294 15.94 -3.05 27.33
CA ILE A 294 16.39 -3.21 28.72
C ILE A 294 16.51 -1.85 29.42
N ILE A 295 17.15 -0.86 28.79
CA ILE A 295 17.30 0.48 29.36
C ILE A 295 15.93 1.11 29.61
N GLY A 296 15.02 1.01 28.64
CA GLY A 296 13.64 1.49 28.76
C GLY A 296 12.92 0.84 29.95
N LEU A 297 13.04 -0.48 30.10
CA LEU A 297 12.46 -1.20 31.23
C LEU A 297 13.05 -0.75 32.57
N LEU A 298 14.38 -0.60 32.65
CA LEU A 298 15.06 -0.15 33.86
C LEU A 298 14.65 1.27 34.27
N ILE A 299 14.46 2.18 33.30
CA ILE A 299 13.95 3.54 33.56
C ILE A 299 12.54 3.50 34.14
N ILE A 300 11.65 2.66 33.58
CA ILE A 300 10.28 2.50 34.07
C ILE A 300 10.29 1.97 35.50
N LEU A 301 11.05 0.90 35.77
CA LEU A 301 11.16 0.29 37.10
C LEU A 301 11.77 1.26 38.12
N GLY A 302 12.82 2.00 37.72
CA GLY A 302 13.46 3.01 38.55
C GLY A 302 12.52 4.16 38.90
N THR A 303 11.72 4.63 37.93
CA THR A 303 10.71 5.67 38.15
C THR A 303 9.62 5.20 39.12
N LEU A 304 9.12 3.98 38.95
CA LEU A 304 8.14 3.37 39.85
C LEU A 304 8.68 3.26 41.28
N ALA A 305 9.93 2.78 41.43
CA ALA A 305 10.60 2.70 42.72
C ALA A 305 10.73 4.08 43.39
N GLY A 306 11.09 5.10 42.62
CA GLY A 306 11.16 6.49 43.10
C GLY A 306 9.82 7.04 43.60
N VAL A 307 8.73 6.82 42.84
CA VAL A 307 7.38 7.26 43.22
C VAL A 307 6.90 6.54 44.47
N LEU A 308 7.06 5.21 44.54
CA LEU A 308 6.70 4.43 45.72
C LEU A 308 7.51 4.84 46.96
N GLY A 309 8.82 5.06 46.78
CA GLY A 309 9.69 5.59 47.84
C GLY A 309 9.23 6.95 48.33
N HIS A 310 8.89 7.88 47.43
CA HIS A 310 8.37 9.19 47.80
C HIS A 310 7.04 9.09 48.55
N ALA A 311 6.12 8.23 48.10
CA ALA A 311 4.84 7.98 48.77
C ALA A 311 5.05 7.39 50.18
N ALA A 312 5.97 6.45 50.34
CA ALA A 312 6.31 5.86 51.64
C ALA A 312 6.88 6.91 52.61
N ILE A 313 7.82 7.75 52.14
CA ILE A 313 8.39 8.85 52.94
C ILE A 313 7.29 9.82 53.39
N ARG A 314 6.38 10.21 52.47
CA ARG A 314 5.22 11.06 52.81
C ARG A 314 4.31 10.41 53.86
N GLY A 315 4.02 9.12 53.72
CA GLY A 315 3.21 8.36 54.67
C GLY A 315 3.83 8.34 56.07
N ILE A 316 5.12 8.03 56.17
CA ILE A 316 5.87 8.01 57.44
C ILE A 316 5.92 9.40 58.08
N ALA A 317 6.24 10.44 57.30
CA ALA A 317 6.31 11.82 57.79
C ALA A 317 4.95 12.33 58.31
N THR A 318 3.86 11.97 57.63
CA THR A 318 2.49 12.35 58.06
C THR A 318 2.08 11.63 59.33
N LYS A 319 2.42 10.34 59.47
CA LYS A 319 2.17 9.57 60.69
C LYS A 319 2.93 10.14 61.90
N ARG A 320 4.21 10.54 61.70
CA ARG A 320 5.03 11.19 62.73
C ARG A 320 4.56 12.60 63.12
N ARG A 321 3.84 13.32 62.25
CA ARG A 321 3.22 14.61 62.59
C ARG A 321 1.90 14.47 63.35
N ARG A 322 1.27 13.29 63.31
CA ARG A 322 -0.02 13.01 63.96
C ARG A 322 0.12 12.29 65.31
N SER A 323 1.30 11.75 65.62
CA SER A 323 1.68 11.26 66.97
C SER A 323 2.41 12.36 67.72
#